data_AF-A0A7C1SYD7-F1
#
_entry.id   AF-A0A7C1SYD7-F1
#
_cell.length_a   1.000
_cell.length_b   1.000
_cell.length_c   1.000
_cell.angle_alpha   90.00
_cell.angle_beta   90.00
_cell.angle_gamma   90.00
#
_symmetry.space_group_name_H-M   'P 1'
#
loop_
_entity.id
_entity.type
_entity.pdbx_description
1 polymer ?
#
loop_
_entity_poly.entity_id
_entity_poly.type
_entity_poly.pdbx_seq_one_letter_code
_entity_poly.pdbx_strand_id
1 'polypeptide(L)' 'MSECCENPEWVTGFVDTAAGRIPVVTADWSRRDRLGRLKCRLFNSFRMNYMVEPGIYALGSPDGQSPVLVTANYKL' A
#
# COMPACT_ATOMS: atom_id res chain seq x y z
N MET A 1 -3.98 6.56 22.50
CA MET A 1 -4.98 6.93 21.48
C MET A 1 -4.47 6.33 20.17
N SER A 2 -4.45 5.01 20.01
CA SER A 2 -5.61 4.12 19.82
C SER A 2 -6.33 4.39 18.50
N GLU A 3 -5.60 4.32 17.38
CA GLU A 3 -6.20 4.23 16.04
C GLU A 3 -6.59 2.76 15.80
N CYS A 4 -7.84 2.44 16.13
CA CYS A 4 -8.47 1.18 15.77
C CYS A 4 -8.76 1.18 14.26
N CYS A 5 -8.13 0.25 13.55
CA CYS A 5 -8.80 -0.63 12.59
C CYS A 5 -9.48 -0.03 11.34
N GLU A 6 -8.93 1.00 10.70
CA GLU A 6 -9.31 1.31 9.31
C GLU A 6 -8.17 0.98 8.35
N ASN A 7 -8.39 -0.03 7.52
CA ASN A 7 -7.45 -0.36 6.46
C ASN A 7 -7.46 0.78 5.41
N PRO A 8 -6.30 1.10 4.82
CA PRO A 8 -6.26 2.05 3.72
C PRO A 8 -7.21 1.67 2.58
N GLU A 9 -7.78 2.65 1.87
CA GLU A 9 -8.74 2.44 0.76
C GLU A 9 -8.24 1.49 -0.35
N TRP A 10 -6.93 1.33 -0.50
CA TRP A 10 -6.30 0.47 -1.50
C TRP A 10 -6.14 -0.99 -1.04
N VAL A 11 -6.49 -1.32 0.21
CA VAL A 11 -6.56 -2.68 0.73
C VAL A 11 -7.93 -3.26 0.44
N THR A 12 -7.98 -4.34 -0.33
CA THR A 12 -9.22 -5.00 -0.77
C THR A 12 -9.57 -6.24 0.03
N GLY A 13 -8.62 -6.77 0.82
CA GLY A 13 -8.83 -7.96 1.63
C GLY A 13 -7.56 -8.43 2.31
N PHE A 14 -7.54 -9.70 2.73
CA PHE A 14 -6.40 -10.36 3.34
C PHE A 14 -6.28 -11.79 2.84
N VAL A 15 -5.06 -12.29 2.76
CA VAL A 15 -4.75 -13.68 2.43
C VAL A 15 -3.81 -14.28 3.47
N ASP A 16 -4.06 -15.53 3.84
CA ASP A 16 -3.17 -16.28 4.72
C ASP A 16 -2.06 -16.93 3.88
N THR A 17 -0.81 -16.69 4.29
CA THR A 17 0.38 -17.24 3.66
C THR A 17 1.23 -17.98 4.69
N ALA A 18 2.22 -18.73 4.24
CA ALA A 18 3.19 -19.37 5.14
C ALA A 18 3.94 -18.36 6.04
N ALA A 19 4.06 -17.09 5.61
CA ALA A 19 4.68 -16.01 6.38
C ALA A 19 3.68 -15.29 7.32
N GLY A 20 2.41 -15.67 7.31
CA GLY A 20 1.33 -15.04 8.08
C GLY A 20 0.26 -14.39 7.21
N ARG A 21 -0.69 -13.73 7.87
CA ARG A 21 -1.79 -13.01 7.23
C ARG A 21 -1.30 -11.68 6.67
N ILE A 22 -1.43 -11.49 5.37
CA ILE A 22 -0.99 -10.27 4.67
C ILE A 22 -2.16 -9.57 3.98
N PRO A 23 -2.14 -8.22 3.89
CA PRO A 23 -3.14 -7.46 3.15
C PRO A 23 -3.05 -7.69 1.64
N VAL A 24 -4.20 -7.79 1.00
CA VAL A 24 -4.35 -7.80 -0.46
C VAL A 24 -4.64 -6.38 -0.93
N VAL A 25 -3.93 -5.91 -1.95
CA VAL A 25 -3.99 -4.54 -2.46
C VAL A 25 -4.42 -4.52 -3.93
N THR A 26 -4.96 -3.39 -4.37
CA THR A 26 -5.21 -3.12 -5.79
C THR A 26 -4.08 -2.30 -6.43
N ALA A 27 -3.84 -2.53 -7.73
CA ALA A 27 -3.01 -1.65 -8.56
C ALA A 27 -3.79 -0.42 -9.07
N ASP A 28 -5.10 -0.37 -8.84
CA ASP A 28 -5.93 0.74 -9.26
C ASP A 28 -5.65 2.00 -8.46
N TRP A 29 -5.65 3.13 -9.16
CA TRP A 29 -5.42 4.43 -8.55
C TRP A 29 -6.71 4.95 -7.92
N SER A 30 -6.71 5.14 -6.60
CA SER A 30 -7.79 5.83 -5.92
C SER A 30 -7.79 7.33 -6.26
N ARG A 31 -8.92 8.01 -6.02
CA ARG A 31 -8.99 9.48 -6.12
C ARG A 31 -8.00 10.15 -5.18
N ARG A 32 -7.76 9.53 -4.01
CA ARG A 32 -6.79 10.01 -3.02
C ARG A 32 -5.35 9.92 -3.53
N ASP A 33 -5.01 8.87 -4.29
CA ASP A 33 -3.68 8.73 -4.89
C ASP A 33 -3.43 9.78 -5.97
N ARG A 34 -4.45 10.09 -6.79
CA ARG A 34 -4.36 11.17 -7.79
C ARG A 34 -4.09 12.53 -7.14
N LEU A 35 -4.81 12.85 -6.06
CA LEU A 35 -4.58 14.08 -5.31
C LEU A 35 -3.23 14.07 -4.59
N GLY A 36 -2.83 12.93 -4.02
CA GLY A 36 -1.53 12.72 -3.39
C GLY A 36 -0.38 13.01 -4.34
N ARG A 37 -0.44 12.47 -5.57
CA ARG A 37 0.54 12.74 -6.63
C ARG A 37 0.65 14.22 -6.98
N LEU A 38 -0.46 14.95 -7.04
CA LEU A 38 -0.43 16.40 -7.27
C LEU A 38 0.21 17.14 -6.07
N LYS A 39 -0.16 16.77 -4.84
CA LYS A 39 0.41 17.35 -3.63
C LYS A 39 1.92 17.11 -3.50
N CYS A 40 2.41 15.92 -3.85
CA CYS A 40 3.84 15.64 -3.87
C CYS A 40 4.62 16.53 -4.85
N ARG A 41 3.97 16.97 -5.94
CA ARG A 41 4.56 17.88 -6.93
C ARG A 41 4.51 19.35 -6.50
N LEU A 42 3.44 19.77 -5.84
CA LEU A 42 3.23 21.16 -5.44
C LEU A 42 3.85 21.50 -4.08
N PHE A 43 3.98 20.52 -3.18
CA PHE A 43 4.43 20.74 -1.80
C PHE A 43 5.58 19.80 -1.44
N ASN A 44 6.78 20.37 -1.33
CA ASN A 44 7.99 19.61 -1.01
C ASN A 44 7.91 18.89 0.35
N SER A 45 7.24 19.47 1.35
CA SER A 45 7.07 18.85 2.68
C SER A 45 6.10 17.66 2.67
N PHE A 46 5.18 17.59 1.70
CA PHE A 46 4.23 16.48 1.59
C PHE A 46 4.89 15.24 0.99
N ARG A 47 5.82 15.42 0.04
CA ARG A 47 6.53 14.30 -0.60
C ARG A 47 7.35 13.48 0.40
N MET A 48 7.90 14.12 1.43
CA MET A 48 8.72 13.44 2.44
C MET A 48 7.90 12.57 3.39
N ASN A 49 6.57 12.72 3.39
CA ASN A 49 5.67 11.99 4.29
C ASN A 49 4.67 11.11 3.53
N TYR A 50 4.76 11.03 2.19
CA TYR A 50 3.84 10.24 1.38
C TYR A 50 4.31 8.78 1.31
N MET A 51 4.14 8.06 2.41
CA MET A 51 4.64 6.70 2.61
C MET A 51 3.50 5.70 2.86
N VAL A 52 3.79 4.43 2.63
CA VAL A 52 2.99 3.28 3.11
C VAL A 52 3.67 2.65 4.32
N GLU A 53 2.89 1.93 5.13
CA GLU A 53 3.44 1.10 6.20
C GLU A 53 4.39 0.06 5.58
N PRO A 54 5.60 -0.14 6.10
CA PRO A 54 6.51 -1.16 5.58
C PRO A 54 5.94 -2.55 5.89
N GLY A 55 5.90 -3.42 4.89
CA GLY A 55 5.35 -4.76 5.04
C GLY A 55 5.28 -5.54 3.73
N ILE A 56 4.75 -6.76 3.82
CA ILE A 56 4.47 -7.62 2.66
C ILE A 56 3.02 -7.40 2.25
N TYR A 57 2.80 -7.15 0.96
CA TYR A 57 1.50 -6.90 0.37
C TYR A 57 1.27 -7.87 -0.79
N ALA A 58 0.09 -8.50 -0.83
CA ALA A 58 -0.33 -9.34 -1.94
C ALA A 58 -1.02 -8.50 -3.02
N LEU A 59 -0.65 -8.69 -4.28
CA LEU A 59 -1.35 -8.07 -5.41
C LEU A 59 -2.26 -9.11 -6.08
N GLY A 60 -3.57 -8.87 -6.08
CA GLY A 60 -4.54 -9.83 -6.61
C GLY A 60 -4.58 -11.15 -5.82
N SER A 61 -4.35 -12.28 -6.48
CA SER A 61 -4.37 -13.62 -5.87
C SER A 61 -3.05 -14.37 -6.13
N PRO A 62 -1.95 -13.98 -5.43
CA PRO A 62 -0.63 -14.59 -5.65
C PRO A 62 -0.57 -16.01 -5.07
N ASP A 63 0.27 -16.84 -5.69
CA ASP A 63 0.58 -18.20 -5.26
C ASP A 63 2.07 -18.35 -4.87
N GLY A 64 2.48 -19.57 -4.48
CA GLY A 64 3.86 -19.85 -4.07
C GLY A 64 4.91 -19.79 -5.19
N GLN A 65 4.51 -19.55 -6.44
CA GLN A 65 5.42 -19.36 -7.59
C GLN A 65 5.43 -17.92 -8.10
N SER A 66 4.60 -17.05 -7.51
CA SER A 66 4.48 -15.66 -7.89
C SER A 66 5.76 -14.88 -7.53
N PRO A 67 6.20 -13.94 -8.39
CA PRO A 67 7.42 -13.18 -8.14
C PRO A 67 7.26 -12.25 -6.93
N VAL A 68 8.34 -12.06 -6.19
CA VAL A 68 8.41 -11.11 -5.08
C VAL A 68 9.15 -9.86 -5.54
N LEU A 69 8.47 -8.71 -5.48
CA LEU A 69 9.03 -7.41 -5.83
C LEU A 69 9.34 -6.63 -4.56
N VAL A 70 10.60 -6.21 -4.39
CA VAL A 70 11.05 -5.41 -3.24
C VAL A 70 11.25 -3.96 -3.69
N THR A 71 10.62 -3.03 -2.99
CA THR A 71 10.71 -1.58 -3.26
C THR A 71 10.74 -0.79 -1.95
N ALA A 72 11.04 0.50 -2.04
CA ALA A 72 10.90 1.43 -0.93
C ALA A 72 9.42 1.67 -0.59
N ASN A 73 9.14 2.08 0.64
CA ASN A 73 7.78 2.37 1.13
C ASN A 73 7.26 3.75 0.70
N TYR A 74 7.80 4.33 -0.38
CA TYR A 74 7.29 5.57 -0.94
C TYR A 74 6.06 5.27 -1.79
N LYS A 75 4.93 5.92 -1.49
CA LYS A 75 3.63 5.55 -2.06
C LYS A 75 3.44 5.96 -3.53
N LEU A 76 4.31 6.80 -4.08
CA LEU A 76 4.17 7.35 -5.43
C LEU A 76 4.64 6.39 -6.53
#